data_AF-A0A8H8V295-F1
#
_entry.id   AF-A0A8H8V295-F1
#
_cell.length_a   1.000
_cell.length_b   1.000
_cell.length_c   1.000
_cell.angle_alpha   90.00
_cell.angle_beta   90.00
_cell.angle_gamma   90.00
#
_symmetry.space_group_name_H-M   'P 1'
#
loop_
_entity.id
_entity.type
_entity.pdbx_description
1 polymer ?
#
loop_
_entity_poly.entity_id
_entity_poly.type
_entity_poly.pdbx_seq_one_letter_code
_entity_poly.pdbx_strand_id
1 'polypeptide(L)'
;MAVGQVSFKDPKRVKRVTVVQRQNPIVNRLNKTKREEYPNLYQQKEDHLREIRKRERIAQQDRKKQEKVVEQERQNIKYQKDHAYDAWNDDSAVAGSSNQHGQSYEDFEDDFM
;
A
#
# COMPACT_ATOMS: atom_id res chain seq x y z
N MET A 1 11.71 19.97 44.28
CA MET A 1 10.79 20.87 43.53
C MET A 1 9.39 20.31 43.74
N ALA A 2 8.44 21.10 44.22
CA ALA A 2 7.09 20.60 44.53
C ALA A 2 6.32 20.24 43.24
N VAL A 3 5.43 19.26 43.33
CA VAL A 3 4.57 18.88 42.18
C VAL A 3 3.76 20.11 41.75
N GLY A 4 3.88 20.48 40.47
CA GLY A 4 3.22 21.67 39.89
C GLY A 4 4.10 22.93 39.80
N GLN A 5 5.36 22.89 40.22
CA GLN A 5 6.26 24.03 40.06
C GLN A 5 6.69 24.21 38.59
N VAL A 6 6.12 25.19 37.91
CA VAL A 6 6.49 25.58 36.54
C VAL A 6 7.59 26.65 36.62
N SER A 7 8.74 26.38 36.01
CA SER A 7 9.88 27.33 35.97
C SER A 7 10.28 27.63 34.52
N PHE A 8 10.81 28.83 34.29
CA PHE A 8 11.33 29.22 32.98
C PHE A 8 12.72 28.62 32.78
N LYS A 9 12.98 28.06 31.58
CA LYS A 9 14.29 27.52 31.22
C LYS A 9 15.39 28.59 31.21
N ASP A 10 15.11 29.76 30.61
CA ASP A 10 16.06 30.87 30.46
C ASP A 10 15.46 32.19 30.96
N PRO A 11 15.93 32.76 32.09
CA PRO A 11 15.37 34.01 32.63
C PRO A 11 15.67 35.24 31.76
N LYS A 12 16.76 35.22 30.97
CA LYS A 12 17.15 36.32 30.08
C LYS A 12 16.17 36.54 28.92
N ARG A 13 15.38 35.52 28.56
CA ARG A 13 14.36 35.59 27.51
C ARG A 13 12.98 36.00 28.04
N VAL A 14 12.85 36.21 29.35
CA VAL A 14 11.57 36.55 29.99
C VAL A 14 11.49 38.05 30.22
N LYS A 15 10.54 38.72 29.56
CA LYS A 15 10.20 40.11 29.85
C LYS A 15 9.29 40.16 31.08
N ARG A 16 9.79 40.73 32.18
CA ARG A 16 9.02 40.95 33.41
C ARG A 16 8.41 42.35 33.38
N VAL A 17 7.10 42.43 33.61
CA VAL A 17 6.37 43.71 33.66
C VAL A 17 5.77 43.86 35.04
N THR A 18 6.06 44.97 35.71
CA THR A 18 5.48 45.30 37.01
C THR A 18 4.10 45.93 36.80
N VAL A 19 3.06 45.30 37.33
CA VAL A 19 1.69 45.82 37.27
C VAL A 19 1.42 46.60 38.54
N VAL A 20 1.14 47.90 38.41
CA VAL A 20 0.97 48.81 39.55
C VAL A 20 -0.29 48.48 40.35
N GLN A 21 -1.41 48.20 39.67
CA GLN A 21 -2.68 47.82 40.29
C GLN A 21 -3.48 46.86 39.40
N ARG A 22 -4.18 45.91 40.02
CA ARG A 22 -5.05 44.97 39.31
C ARG A 22 -6.44 45.57 39.12
N GLN A 23 -6.86 45.73 37.87
CA GLN A 23 -8.22 46.16 37.54
C GLN A 23 -9.16 44.95 37.37
N ASN A 24 -9.89 44.61 38.45
CA ASN A 24 -10.86 43.51 38.47
C ASN A 24 -11.95 43.53 37.36
N PRO A 25 -12.53 44.67 36.94
CA PRO A 25 -13.55 44.64 35.88
C PRO A 25 -12.99 44.18 34.53
N ILE A 26 -11.75 44.54 34.21
CA ILE A 26 -11.07 44.09 32.98
C ILE A 26 -10.81 42.59 33.05
N VAL A 27 -10.26 42.11 34.16
CA VAL A 27 -9.97 40.67 34.35
C VAL A 27 -11.25 39.83 34.27
N ASN A 28 -12.34 40.29 34.87
CA ASN A 28 -13.62 39.58 34.83
C ASN A 28 -14.19 39.53 33.40
N ARG A 29 -14.04 40.59 32.60
CA ARG A 29 -14.44 40.59 31.19
C ARG A 29 -13.59 39.63 30.36
N LEU A 30 -12.27 39.63 30.56
CA LEU A 30 -11.34 38.75 29.87
C LEU A 30 -11.61 37.27 30.19
N ASN A 31 -11.84 36.95 31.46
CA ASN A 31 -12.17 35.58 31.88
C ASN A 31 -13.51 35.11 31.29
N LYS A 32 -14.50 36.00 31.16
CA LYS A 32 -15.78 35.69 30.49
C LYS A 32 -15.60 35.37 29.01
N THR A 33 -14.60 35.97 28.34
CA THR A 33 -14.29 35.69 26.93
C THR A 33 -13.29 34.54 26.73
N LYS A 34 -12.69 34.03 27.82
CA LYS A 34 -11.67 32.99 27.74
C LYS A 34 -12.35 31.66 27.36
N ARG A 35 -12.10 31.21 26.14
CA ARG A 35 -12.45 29.85 25.69
C ARG A 35 -11.28 28.94 25.99
N GLU A 36 -11.44 28.09 27.00
CA GLU A 36 -10.51 26.99 27.25
C GLU A 36 -11.10 25.74 26.60
N GLU A 37 -10.55 25.37 25.46
CA GLU A 37 -10.83 24.06 24.90
C GLU A 37 -9.98 23.04 25.65
N TYR A 38 -10.62 22.00 26.15
CA TYR A 38 -9.96 20.85 26.76
C TYR A 38 -10.05 19.65 25.81
N PRO A 39 -9.35 19.68 24.66
CA PRO A 39 -9.33 18.53 23.79
C PRO A 39 -8.68 17.36 24.51
N ASN A 40 -9.32 16.19 24.44
CA ASN A 40 -8.75 14.97 24.97
C ASN A 40 -7.56 14.55 24.12
N LEU A 41 -6.35 14.93 24.54
CA LEU A 41 -5.09 14.67 23.83
C LEU A 41 -4.85 13.17 23.61
N TYR A 42 -5.34 12.32 24.52
CA TYR A 42 -5.21 10.87 24.38
C TYR A 42 -6.01 10.35 23.18
N GLN A 43 -7.25 10.82 23.03
CA GLN A 43 -8.12 10.42 21.93
C GLN A 43 -7.55 10.88 20.58
N GLN A 44 -7.08 12.12 20.48
CA GLN A 44 -6.45 12.64 19.26
C GLN A 44 -5.21 11.84 18.86
N LYS A 45 -4.39 11.44 19.84
CA LYS A 45 -3.22 10.60 19.61
C LYS A 45 -3.62 9.22 19.10
N GLU A 46 -4.63 8.59 19.71
CA GLU A 46 -5.11 7.28 19.29
C GLU A 46 -5.73 7.30 17.89
N ASP A 47 -6.50 8.33 17.56
CA ASP A 47 -7.09 8.48 16.22
C ASP A 47 -5.99 8.66 15.16
N HIS A 48 -4.99 9.51 15.43
CA HIS A 48 -3.83 9.67 14.55
C HIS A 48 -3.04 8.36 14.36
N LEU A 49 -2.81 7.61 15.44
CA LEU A 49 -2.15 6.29 15.35
C LEU A 49 -3.00 5.28 14.56
N ARG A 50 -4.33 5.31 14.71
CA ARG A 50 -5.24 4.45 13.94
C ARG A 50 -5.17 4.75 12.45
N GLU A 51 -5.09 6.03 12.08
CA GLU A 51 -4.93 6.45 10.68
C GLU A 51 -3.60 5.98 10.07
N ILE A 52 -2.49 6.12 10.81
CA ILE A 52 -1.18 5.62 10.37
C ILE A 52 -1.24 4.10 10.12
N ARG A 53 -1.74 3.32 11.09
CA ARG A 53 -1.87 1.86 10.95
C ARG A 53 -2.75 1.46 9.76
N LYS A 54 -3.84 2.21 9.51
CA LYS A 54 -4.72 1.96 8.36
C LYS A 54 -3.98 2.22 7.04
N ARG A 55 -3.22 3.31 6.95
CA ARG A 55 -2.40 3.64 5.77
C ARG A 55 -1.34 2.57 5.50
N GLU A 56 -0.63 2.12 6.53
CA GLU A 56 0.38 1.06 6.42
C GLU A 56 -0.25 -0.27 5.97
N ARG A 57 -1.41 -0.63 6.51
CA ARG A 57 -2.13 -1.86 6.11
C ARG A 57 -2.53 -1.83 4.65
N ILE A 58 -3.05 -0.69 4.17
CA ILE A 58 -3.42 -0.53 2.75
C ILE A 58 -2.18 -0.66 1.88
N ALA A 59 -1.09 0.03 2.21
CA ALA A 59 0.16 -0.05 1.47
C ALA A 59 0.73 -1.48 1.41
N GLN A 60 0.66 -2.25 2.50
CA GLN A 60 1.07 -3.66 2.50
C GLN A 60 0.17 -4.54 1.64
N GLN A 61 -1.15 -4.31 1.64
CA GLN A 61 -2.07 -5.05 0.80
C GLN A 61 -1.85 -4.76 -0.68
N ASP A 62 -1.61 -3.51 -1.04
CA ASP A 62 -1.36 -3.11 -2.43
C ASP A 62 -0.04 -3.69 -2.95
N ARG A 63 1.02 -3.69 -2.13
CA ARG A 63 2.27 -4.39 -2.46
C ARG A 63 2.05 -5.89 -2.70
N LYS A 64 1.32 -6.57 -1.81
CA LYS A 64 0.99 -7.99 -1.97
C LYS A 64 0.16 -8.27 -3.22
N LYS A 65 -0.76 -7.36 -3.59
CA LYS A 65 -1.54 -7.50 -4.84
C LYS A 65 -0.63 -7.36 -6.06
N GLN A 66 0.26 -6.36 -6.08
CA GLN A 66 1.21 -6.16 -7.17
C GLN A 66 2.15 -7.37 -7.33
N GLU A 67 2.71 -7.88 -6.22
CA GLU A 67 3.55 -9.08 -6.23
C GLU A 67 2.80 -10.30 -6.79
N LYS A 68 1.52 -10.48 -6.42
CA LYS A 68 0.69 -11.56 -6.98
C LYS A 68 0.44 -11.43 -8.48
N VAL A 69 0.20 -10.22 -8.98
CA VAL A 69 0.00 -9.98 -10.41
C VAL A 69 1.28 -10.31 -11.18
N VAL A 70 2.43 -9.84 -10.70
CA VAL A 70 3.73 -10.15 -11.33
C VAL A 70 4.03 -11.64 -11.30
N GLU A 71 3.70 -12.33 -10.21
CA GLU A 71 3.88 -13.79 -10.13
C GLU A 71 2.97 -14.51 -11.13
N GLN A 72 1.69 -14.13 -11.23
CA GLN A 72 0.77 -14.68 -12.22
C GLN A 72 1.25 -14.46 -13.66
N GLU A 73 1.74 -13.26 -13.98
CA GLU A 73 2.32 -12.97 -15.30
C GLU A 73 3.54 -13.85 -15.58
N ARG A 74 4.44 -14.03 -14.61
CA ARG A 74 5.60 -14.92 -14.74
C ARG A 74 5.18 -16.38 -14.95
N GLN A 75 4.20 -16.86 -14.19
CA GLN A 75 3.68 -18.22 -14.33
C GLN A 75 3.01 -18.40 -15.70
N ASN A 76 2.24 -17.42 -16.18
CA ASN A 76 1.62 -17.46 -17.51
C ASN A 76 2.67 -17.48 -18.62
N ILE A 77 3.73 -16.66 -18.53
CA ILE A 77 4.82 -16.66 -19.52
C ILE A 77 5.57 -17.99 -19.49
N LYS A 78 5.83 -18.54 -18.30
CA LYS A 78 6.46 -19.85 -18.16
C LYS A 78 5.59 -20.93 -18.79
N TYR A 79 4.30 -20.95 -18.45
CA TYR A 79 3.31 -21.87 -19.02
C TYR A 79 3.26 -21.79 -20.55
N GLN A 80 3.19 -20.57 -21.11
CA GLN A 80 3.23 -20.35 -22.56
C GLN A 80 4.50 -20.87 -23.21
N LYS A 81 5.67 -20.69 -22.57
CA LYS A 81 6.95 -21.22 -23.09
C LYS A 81 7.03 -22.74 -23.02
N ASP A 82 6.58 -23.32 -21.91
CA ASP A 82 6.61 -24.77 -21.69
C ASP A 82 5.63 -25.48 -22.64
N HIS A 83 4.43 -24.91 -22.85
CA HIS A 83 3.39 -25.47 -23.73
C HIS A 83 3.47 -24.94 -25.18
N ALA A 84 4.50 -24.16 -25.52
CA ALA A 84 4.69 -23.63 -26.87
C ALA A 84 4.85 -24.74 -27.92
N TYR A 85 5.35 -25.90 -27.51
CA TYR A 85 5.57 -27.06 -28.38
C TYR A 85 4.50 -28.15 -28.21
N ASP A 86 3.59 -28.02 -27.25
CA ASP A 86 2.54 -29.04 -27.02
C ASP A 86 1.52 -29.08 -28.16
N ALA A 87 1.18 -27.92 -28.75
CA ALA A 87 0.30 -27.87 -29.92
C ALA A 87 0.96 -28.36 -31.22
N TRP A 88 2.30 -28.41 -31.26
CA TRP A 88 3.06 -28.96 -32.40
C TRP A 88 3.36 -30.46 -32.26
N ASN A 89 3.48 -30.94 -31.02
CA ASN A 89 3.74 -32.34 -30.69
C ASN A 89 2.47 -33.15 -30.38
N ASP A 90 1.28 -32.56 -30.55
CA ASP A 90 0.03 -33.32 -30.47
C ASP A 90 0.00 -34.38 -31.57
N ASP A 91 -0.20 -35.64 -31.19
CA ASP A 91 -0.18 -36.81 -32.09
C ASP A 91 -1.16 -36.63 -33.27
N SER A 92 -2.23 -35.85 -33.08
CA SER A 92 -3.20 -35.53 -34.13
C SER A 92 -2.63 -34.58 -35.22
N ALA A 93 -1.82 -33.60 -34.83
CA ALA A 93 -1.18 -32.64 -35.74
C ALA A 93 0.05 -33.25 -36.44
N VAL A 94 0.79 -34.10 -35.72
CA VAL A 94 1.90 -34.88 -36.30
C VAL A 94 1.38 -35.93 -37.28
N ALA A 95 0.26 -36.60 -36.99
CA ALA A 95 -0.36 -37.55 -37.91
C ALA A 95 -0.90 -36.88 -39.19
N GLY A 96 -1.43 -35.66 -39.10
CA GLY A 96 -1.92 -34.89 -40.26
C GLY A 96 -0.83 -34.29 -41.15
N SER A 97 0.40 -34.14 -40.64
CA SER A 97 1.57 -33.65 -41.40
C SER A 97 2.51 -34.76 -41.88
N SER A 98 2.27 -36.00 -41.44
CA SER A 98 3.03 -37.17 -41.87
C SER A 98 2.43 -37.76 -43.15
N ASN A 99 3.19 -37.75 -44.24
CA ASN A 99 2.83 -38.42 -45.49
C ASN A 99 2.83 -39.97 -45.38
N GLN A 100 3.09 -40.53 -44.21
CA GLN A 100 3.13 -41.99 -44.01
C GLN A 100 1.77 -42.61 -43.65
N HIS A 101 0.79 -41.81 -43.22
CA HIS A 101 -0.51 -42.36 -42.79
C HIS A 101 -1.51 -42.39 -43.96
N GLY A 102 -1.56 -43.52 -44.67
CA GLY A 102 -2.59 -43.80 -45.67
C GLY A 102 -2.10 -44.17 -47.06
N GLN A 103 -0.79 -44.16 -47.35
CA GLN A 103 -0.28 -44.55 -48.66
C GLN A 103 0.08 -46.04 -48.68
N SER A 104 -0.75 -46.83 -49.38
CA SER A 104 -0.42 -48.17 -49.83
C SER A 104 0.79 -48.13 -50.76
N TYR A 105 1.59 -49.20 -50.83
CA TYR A 105 2.70 -49.31 -51.78
C TYR A 105 2.22 -49.12 -53.25
N GLU A 106 0.96 -49.43 -53.54
CA GLU A 106 0.32 -49.24 -54.86
C GLU A 106 0.11 -47.76 -55.24
N ASP A 107 -0.18 -46.86 -54.30
CA ASP A 107 -0.38 -45.42 -54.60
C ASP A 107 0.94 -44.72 -54.98
N PHE A 108 2.09 -45.28 -54.59
CA PHE A 108 3.41 -44.77 -54.99
C PHE A 108 3.83 -45.21 -56.39
N GLU A 109 3.27 -46.30 -56.92
CA GLU A 109 3.60 -46.81 -58.27
C GLU A 109 2.86 -46.04 -59.38
N ASP A 110 1.67 -45.50 -59.10
CA ASP A 110 0.84 -44.76 -60.08
C ASP A 110 1.35 -43.33 -60.36
N ASP A 111 2.06 -42.69 -59.43
CA ASP A 111 2.58 -41.31 -59.58
C ASP A 111 3.94 -41.26 -60.33
N PHE A 112 4.51 -42.42 -60.69
CA PHE A 112 5.80 -42.56 -61.38
C PHE A 112 5.69 -42.95 -62.87
N MET A 113 4.48 -43.27 -63.36
CA MET A 113 4.17 -43.57 -64.77
C MET A 113 3.54 -42.36 -65.48
#